data_AF-A0A0N5D816-F1
#
_entry.id   AF-A0A0N5D816-F1
#
_cell.length_a   1.000
_cell.length_b   1.000
_cell.length_c   1.000
_cell.angle_alpha   90.00
_cell.angle_beta   90.00
_cell.angle_gamma   90.00
#
_symmetry.space_group_name_H-M   'P 1'
#
loop_
_entity.id
_entity.type
_entity.pdbx_description
1 polymer ?
#
loop_
_entity_poly.entity_id
_entity_poly.type
_entity_poly.pdbx_seq_one_letter_code
_entity_poly.pdbx_strand_id
1 'polypeptide(L)'
;MDKQISNLSDEDKFLLRETWASMNRNIQKIAVNIFGMIFEECPDAKSLFPFTDISKKNSDFIKFHSLRFMQAIESVLLAVNDIDTIGPLLTNLGHVHGKLEERVNFKTEYWNVFRDCTLFHFKRALTKNHAITKIQQTLSKRIQSKIDMNYVIMLWQILLDFMIAEMTRSFNEEVQARKMRMGKRHLKDERDEMLKKKRAEM
;
A
#
# COMPACT_ATOMS: atom_id res chain seq x y z
N MET A 1 -13.60 -0.21 -20.05
CA MET A 1 -12.93 -1.53 -20.13
C MET A 1 -11.84 -1.47 -19.08
N ASP A 2 -12.08 -2.08 -17.93
CA ASP A 2 -11.23 -1.89 -16.75
C ASP A 2 -9.96 -2.70 -16.91
N LYS A 3 -8.86 -2.00 -17.19
CA LYS A 3 -7.56 -2.60 -17.43
C LYS A 3 -7.00 -3.10 -16.10
N GLN A 4 -6.52 -4.34 -16.09
CA GLN A 4 -5.92 -5.00 -14.92
C GLN A 4 -4.41 -5.06 -15.06
N ILE A 5 -3.69 -5.30 -13.95
CA ILE A 5 -2.22 -5.35 -13.95
C ILE A 5 -1.67 -6.44 -14.88
N SER A 6 -2.37 -7.57 -15.00
CA SER A 6 -2.03 -8.69 -15.89
C SER A 6 -2.19 -8.34 -17.38
N ASN A 7 -2.97 -7.30 -17.69
CA ASN A 7 -3.28 -6.87 -19.06
C ASN A 7 -2.51 -5.62 -19.48
N LEU A 8 -1.47 -5.23 -18.73
CA LEU A 8 -0.57 -4.15 -19.12
C LEU A 8 0.28 -4.57 -20.32
N SER A 9 0.29 -3.75 -21.37
CA SER A 9 1.18 -3.94 -22.51
C SER A 9 2.62 -3.63 -22.14
N ASP A 10 3.56 -4.00 -23.01
CA ASP A 10 4.97 -3.68 -22.79
C ASP A 10 5.22 -2.18 -22.78
N GLU A 11 4.45 -1.41 -23.57
CA GLU A 11 4.49 0.06 -23.52
C GLU A 11 4.00 0.61 -22.18
N ASP A 12 2.96 0.04 -21.57
CA ASP A 12 2.48 0.48 -20.26
C ASP A 12 3.53 0.22 -19.17
N LYS A 13 4.11 -0.98 -19.19
CA LYS A 13 5.17 -1.39 -18.28
C LYS A 13 6.40 -0.50 -18.44
N PHE A 14 6.75 -0.16 -19.68
CA PHE A 14 7.80 0.81 -19.98
C PHE A 14 7.47 2.20 -19.40
N LEU A 15 6.26 2.71 -19.59
CA LEU A 15 5.85 4.01 -19.04
C LEU A 15 5.89 4.05 -17.52
N LEU A 16 5.46 2.99 -16.85
CA LEU A 16 5.57 2.87 -15.39
C LEU A 16 7.03 2.97 -14.93
N ARG A 17 7.96 2.27 -15.60
CA ARG A 17 9.40 2.30 -15.26
C ARG A 17 10.03 3.67 -15.51
N GLU A 18 9.76 4.28 -16.67
CA GLU A 18 10.33 5.58 -17.01
C GLU A 18 9.81 6.69 -16.09
N THR A 19 8.51 6.67 -15.80
CA THR A 19 7.90 7.67 -14.91
C THR A 19 8.39 7.48 -13.47
N TRP A 20 8.57 6.25 -13.00
CA TRP A 20 9.23 5.95 -11.73
C TRP A 20 10.65 6.52 -11.68
N ALA A 21 11.49 6.21 -12.67
CA ALA A 21 12.88 6.68 -12.74
C ALA A 21 12.97 8.22 -12.69
N SER A 22 12.02 8.92 -13.32
CA SER A 22 11.93 10.39 -13.29
C SER A 22 11.61 10.96 -11.89
N MET A 23 10.88 10.21 -11.06
CA MET A 23 10.51 10.59 -9.70
C MET A 23 11.57 10.16 -8.67
N ASN A 24 12.29 9.07 -8.94
CA ASN A 24 13.16 8.40 -7.97
C ASN A 24 14.23 9.32 -7.35
N ARG A 25 14.70 10.32 -8.12
CA ARG A 25 15.67 11.33 -7.64
C ARG A 25 15.20 12.12 -6.41
N ASN A 26 13.90 12.22 -6.19
CA ASN A 26 13.30 12.95 -5.07
C ASN A 26 12.38 12.04 -4.22
N ILE A 27 12.58 10.71 -4.26
CA ILE A 27 11.61 9.75 -3.75
C ILE A 27 11.32 9.92 -2.26
N GLN A 28 12.34 10.20 -1.44
CA GLN A 28 12.15 10.44 0.00
C GLN A 28 11.26 11.66 0.26
N LYS A 29 11.49 12.76 -0.47
CA LYS A 29 10.66 13.97 -0.34
C LYS A 29 9.23 13.71 -0.79
N ILE A 30 9.05 12.93 -1.85
CA ILE A 30 7.71 12.53 -2.32
C ILE A 30 7.02 11.70 -1.24
N ALA A 31 7.70 10.68 -0.70
CA ALA A 31 7.20 9.77 0.32
C ALA A 31 6.76 10.51 1.60
N VAL A 32 7.60 11.40 2.11
CA VAL A 32 7.28 12.22 3.29
C VAL A 32 6.10 13.14 3.04
N ASN A 33 5.95 13.68 1.83
CA ASN A 33 4.79 14.50 1.49
C ASN A 33 3.51 13.66 1.42
N ILE A 34 3.56 12.45 0.87
CA ILE A 34 2.43 11.50 0.86
C ILE A 34 1.96 11.24 2.28
N PHE A 35 2.87 10.89 3.21
CA PHE A 35 2.49 10.67 4.60
C PHE A 35 1.97 11.92 5.30
N GLY A 36 2.53 13.09 4.97
CA GLY A 36 1.99 14.37 5.44
C GLY A 36 0.52 14.54 5.04
N MET A 37 0.20 14.31 3.77
CA MET A 37 -1.17 14.42 3.26
C MET A 37 -2.09 13.33 3.84
N ILE A 38 -1.63 12.08 3.98
CA ILE A 38 -2.41 11.02 4.64
C ILE A 38 -2.84 11.43 6.05
N PHE A 39 -1.95 12.05 6.81
CA PHE A 39 -2.24 12.50 8.17
C PHE A 39 -3.10 13.77 8.25
N GLU A 40 -3.18 14.54 7.16
CA GLU A 40 -4.10 15.67 7.01
C GLU A 40 -5.50 15.17 6.64
N GLU A 41 -5.61 14.28 5.66
CA GLU A 41 -6.88 13.71 5.17
C GLU A 41 -7.49 12.67 6.12
N CYS A 42 -6.65 11.95 6.87
CA CYS A 42 -7.08 10.93 7.82
C CYS A 42 -6.33 11.07 9.16
N PRO A 43 -6.69 12.06 10.00
CA PRO A 43 -6.02 12.30 11.27
C PRO A 43 -5.96 11.09 12.19
N ASP A 44 -6.96 10.20 12.16
CA ASP A 44 -7.00 8.99 12.99
C ASP A 44 -5.85 8.02 12.67
N ALA A 45 -5.32 8.03 11.45
CA ALA A 45 -4.19 7.19 11.04
C ALA A 45 -2.90 7.52 11.82
N LYS A 46 -2.82 8.71 12.42
CA LYS A 46 -1.74 9.11 13.32
C LYS A 46 -1.60 8.18 14.53
N SER A 47 -2.71 7.66 15.03
CA SER A 47 -2.73 6.75 16.18
C SER A 47 -2.02 5.42 15.93
N LEU A 48 -1.87 5.04 14.66
CA LEU A 48 -1.15 3.82 14.24
C LEU A 48 0.37 3.92 14.43
N PHE A 49 0.89 5.12 14.69
CA PHE A 49 2.31 5.40 14.86
C PHE A 49 2.63 5.90 16.29
N PRO A 50 2.30 5.11 17.34
CA PRO A 50 2.60 5.50 18.70
C PRO A 50 4.12 5.64 18.86
N PHE A 51 4.55 6.55 19.74
CA PHE A 51 5.97 6.88 19.99
C PHE A 51 6.68 7.69 18.89
N THR A 52 5.95 8.17 17.88
CA THR A 52 6.49 9.07 16.86
C THR A 52 6.01 10.49 17.08
N ASP A 53 6.93 11.44 17.08
CA ASP A 53 6.59 12.86 16.93
C ASP A 53 6.17 13.15 15.48
N ILE A 54 4.92 12.79 15.18
CA ILE A 54 4.28 13.01 13.88
C ILE A 54 4.00 14.48 13.58
N SER A 55 4.10 15.37 14.59
CA SER A 55 4.03 16.82 14.35
C SER A 55 5.22 17.30 13.50
N LYS A 56 6.33 16.56 13.56
CA LYS A 56 7.50 16.78 12.72
C LYS A 56 7.42 15.92 11.48
N LYS A 57 6.98 16.55 10.38
CA LYS A 57 6.96 15.96 9.03
C LYS A 57 8.29 15.31 8.62
N ASN A 58 9.42 15.80 9.13
CA ASN A 58 10.77 15.29 8.82
C ASN A 58 11.41 14.48 9.97
N SER A 59 10.62 13.89 10.86
CA SER A 59 11.18 12.94 11.84
C SER A 59 11.79 11.73 11.11
N ASP A 60 12.87 11.18 11.65
CA ASP A 60 13.58 10.08 11.00
C ASP A 60 12.73 8.82 10.87
N PHE A 61 11.80 8.63 11.80
CA PHE A 61 10.80 7.58 11.73
C PHE A 61 9.87 7.74 10.52
N ILE A 62 9.28 8.94 10.31
CA ILE A 62 8.39 9.18 9.16
C ILE A 62 9.15 9.05 7.85
N LYS A 63 10.40 9.53 7.78
CA LYS A 63 11.28 9.28 6.62
C LYS A 63 11.49 7.78 6.38
N PHE A 64 11.83 7.04 7.43
CA PHE A 64 12.10 5.60 7.32
C PHE A 64 10.86 4.83 6.86
N HIS A 65 9.72 5.03 7.52
CA HIS A 65 8.49 4.32 7.22
C HIS A 65 7.95 4.70 5.82
N SER A 66 7.98 5.98 5.46
CA SER A 66 7.58 6.43 4.13
C SER A 66 8.46 5.85 3.02
N LEU A 67 9.77 5.67 3.26
CA LEU A 67 10.65 4.99 2.30
C LEU A 67 10.36 3.50 2.17
N ARG A 68 10.09 2.80 3.28
CA ARG A 68 9.68 1.38 3.24
C ARG A 68 8.41 1.19 2.41
N PHE A 69 7.51 2.15 2.54
CA PHE A 69 6.32 2.22 1.73
C PHE A 69 6.64 2.38 0.23
N MET A 70 7.52 3.31 -0.16
CA MET A 70 7.94 3.46 -1.57
C MET A 70 8.63 2.21 -2.12
N GLN A 71 9.42 1.50 -1.30
CA GLN A 71 10.08 0.25 -1.66
C GLN A 71 9.06 -0.87 -1.98
N ALA A 72 7.93 -0.90 -1.29
CA ALA A 72 6.87 -1.86 -1.58
C ALA A 72 6.25 -1.62 -2.97
N ILE A 73 5.96 -0.36 -3.32
CA ILE A 73 5.51 0.00 -4.68
C ILE A 73 6.56 -0.40 -5.72
N GLU A 74 7.83 -0.07 -5.47
CA GLU A 74 8.93 -0.40 -6.39
C GLU A 74 9.03 -1.92 -6.60
N SER A 75 8.85 -2.71 -5.56
CA SER A 75 8.88 -4.17 -5.67
C SER A 75 7.76 -4.70 -6.59
N VAL A 76 6.55 -4.14 -6.50
CA VAL A 76 5.44 -4.48 -7.41
C VAL A 76 5.76 -4.05 -8.85
N LEU A 77 6.33 -2.85 -9.03
CA LEU A 77 6.77 -2.36 -10.34
C LEU A 77 7.82 -3.29 -10.98
N LEU A 78 8.80 -3.74 -10.20
CA LEU A 78 9.86 -4.63 -10.69
C LEU A 78 9.31 -6.01 -11.05
N ALA A 79 8.28 -6.48 -10.33
CA ALA A 79 7.58 -7.74 -10.60
C ALA A 79 6.53 -7.64 -11.72
N VAL A 80 6.29 -6.50 -12.36
CA VAL A 80 5.18 -6.32 -13.34
C VAL A 80 5.25 -7.26 -14.57
N ASN A 81 6.42 -7.85 -14.86
CA ASN A 81 6.56 -8.86 -15.92
C ASN A 81 6.22 -10.27 -15.46
N ASP A 82 6.31 -10.53 -14.16
CA ASP A 82 6.13 -11.83 -13.53
C ASP A 82 5.47 -11.62 -12.16
N ILE A 83 4.19 -11.22 -12.22
CA ILE A 83 3.50 -10.65 -11.06
C ILE A 83 3.29 -11.67 -9.93
N ASP A 84 3.30 -12.96 -10.25
CA ASP A 84 3.14 -14.04 -9.27
C ASP A 84 4.32 -14.08 -8.27
N THR A 85 5.49 -13.57 -8.67
CA THR A 85 6.68 -13.50 -7.79
C THR A 85 6.51 -12.57 -6.60
N ILE A 86 5.59 -11.59 -6.67
CA ILE A 86 5.40 -10.61 -5.59
C ILE A 86 4.47 -11.11 -4.48
N GLY A 87 3.76 -12.22 -4.71
CA GLY A 87 2.77 -12.79 -3.80
C GLY A 87 3.26 -12.88 -2.34
N PRO A 88 4.41 -13.52 -2.06
CA PRO A 88 4.92 -13.66 -0.69
C PRO A 88 5.13 -12.31 0.04
N LEU A 89 5.58 -11.28 -0.66
CA LEU A 89 5.77 -9.95 -0.08
C LEU A 89 4.43 -9.33 0.30
N LEU A 90 3.47 -9.28 -0.63
CA LEU A 90 2.16 -8.66 -0.41
C LEU A 90 1.35 -9.43 0.64
N THR A 91 1.42 -10.77 0.62
CA THR A 91 0.83 -11.62 1.65
C THR A 91 1.36 -11.25 3.03
N ASN A 92 2.68 -11.16 3.20
CA ASN A 92 3.28 -10.79 4.47
C ASN A 92 2.90 -9.37 4.91
N LEU A 93 2.86 -8.40 3.99
CA LEU A 93 2.43 -7.04 4.30
C LEU A 93 0.97 -7.00 4.79
N GLY A 94 0.06 -7.70 4.13
CA GLY A 94 -1.33 -7.79 4.58
C GLY A 94 -1.47 -8.48 5.95
N HIS A 95 -0.72 -9.56 6.21
CA HIS A 95 -0.67 -10.17 7.55
C HIS A 95 -0.15 -9.21 8.63
N VAL A 96 0.89 -8.42 8.33
CA VAL A 96 1.41 -7.42 9.27
C VAL A 96 0.33 -6.40 9.64
N HIS A 97 -0.42 -5.90 8.66
CA HIS A 97 -1.52 -4.96 8.91
C HIS A 97 -2.72 -5.64 9.57
N GLY A 98 -3.00 -6.92 9.29
CA GLY A 98 -4.06 -7.69 9.95
C GLY A 98 -3.81 -7.83 11.45
N LYS A 99 -2.54 -7.92 11.87
CA LYS A 99 -2.16 -7.88 13.29
C LYS A 99 -2.38 -6.51 13.93
N LEU A 100 -2.40 -5.43 13.14
CA LEU A 100 -2.65 -4.07 13.62
C LEU A 100 -4.14 -3.79 13.79
N GLU A 101 -5.03 -4.54 13.15
CA GLU A 101 -6.48 -4.43 13.38
C GLU A 101 -6.81 -4.67 14.86
N GLU A 102 -6.35 -5.78 15.44
CA GLU A 102 -6.57 -6.09 16.85
C GLU A 102 -5.87 -5.11 17.81
N ARG A 103 -4.68 -4.64 17.45
CA ARG A 103 -3.83 -3.84 18.36
C ARG A 103 -4.22 -2.37 18.43
N VAL A 104 -4.54 -1.79 17.28
CA VAL A 104 -4.71 -0.35 17.10
C VAL A 104 -5.89 -0.01 16.19
N ASN A 105 -6.79 -0.96 15.94
CA ASN A 105 -7.96 -0.79 15.09
C ASN A 105 -7.61 -0.29 13.68
N PHE A 106 -6.58 -0.90 13.07
CA PHE A 106 -6.24 -0.65 11.68
C PHE A 106 -7.43 -0.95 10.76
N LYS A 107 -7.74 -0.01 9.86
CA LYS A 107 -8.86 -0.07 8.91
C LYS A 107 -8.35 -0.15 7.48
N THR A 108 -8.92 -1.03 6.68
CA THR A 108 -8.54 -1.20 5.26
C THR A 108 -8.78 0.07 4.43
N GLU A 109 -9.70 0.93 4.87
CA GLU A 109 -10.04 2.22 4.28
C GLU A 109 -8.86 3.18 4.27
N TYR A 110 -7.90 3.01 5.19
CA TYR A 110 -6.65 3.78 5.15
C TYR A 110 -5.86 3.54 3.86
N TRP A 111 -6.03 2.38 3.21
CA TRP A 111 -5.41 2.12 1.91
C TRP A 111 -6.01 2.92 0.75
N ASN A 112 -7.28 3.33 0.84
CA ASN A 112 -7.88 4.22 -0.16
C ASN A 112 -7.29 5.63 -0.08
N VAL A 113 -7.21 6.20 1.13
CA VAL A 113 -6.56 7.49 1.38
C VAL A 113 -5.11 7.45 0.92
N PHE A 114 -4.43 6.37 1.27
CA PHE A 114 -3.07 6.06 0.86
C PHE A 114 -2.90 6.10 -0.69
N ARG A 115 -3.76 5.40 -1.44
CA ARG A 115 -3.74 5.39 -2.90
C ARG A 115 -3.91 6.80 -3.45
N ASP A 116 -4.91 7.52 -2.97
CA ASP A 116 -5.31 8.81 -3.52
C ASP A 116 -4.21 9.87 -3.27
N CYS A 117 -3.63 9.90 -2.05
CA CYS A 117 -2.48 10.74 -1.74
C CYS A 117 -1.24 10.39 -2.60
N THR A 118 -1.01 9.11 -2.87
CA THR A 118 0.10 8.67 -3.73
C THR A 118 -0.06 9.15 -5.16
N LEU A 119 -1.24 8.92 -5.76
CA LEU A 119 -1.54 9.36 -7.11
C LEU A 119 -1.44 10.90 -7.25
N PHE A 120 -1.92 11.64 -6.26
CA PHE A 120 -1.78 13.09 -6.21
C PHE A 120 -0.30 13.52 -6.26
N HIS A 121 0.53 12.93 -5.40
CA HIS A 121 1.94 13.30 -5.33
C HIS A 121 2.76 12.83 -6.54
N PHE A 122 2.39 11.69 -7.14
CA PHE A 122 3.01 11.23 -8.39
C PHE A 122 2.67 12.19 -9.53
N LYS A 123 1.39 12.55 -9.70
CA LYS A 123 0.96 13.54 -10.70
C LYS A 123 1.73 14.85 -10.53
N ARG A 124 1.83 15.36 -9.30
CA ARG A 124 2.57 16.59 -9.00
C ARG A 124 4.06 16.47 -9.34
N ALA A 125 4.71 15.35 -9.01
CA ALA A 125 6.12 15.14 -9.31
C ALA A 125 6.39 15.02 -10.82
N LEU A 126 5.57 14.27 -11.55
CA LEU A 126 5.67 14.09 -12.98
C LEU A 126 5.45 15.40 -13.74
N THR A 127 4.46 16.20 -13.33
CA THR A 127 4.22 17.55 -13.87
C THR A 127 5.43 18.43 -13.66
N LYS A 128 5.95 18.51 -12.43
CA LYS A 128 7.09 19.38 -12.10
C LYS A 128 8.35 19.03 -12.88
N ASN A 129 8.58 17.74 -13.15
CA ASN A 129 9.78 17.28 -13.85
C ASN A 129 9.64 17.30 -15.38
N HIS A 130 8.47 17.73 -15.89
CA HIS A 130 8.08 17.62 -17.31
C HIS A 130 8.31 16.21 -17.86
N ALA A 131 8.07 15.19 -17.02
CA ALA A 131 8.44 13.81 -17.31
C ALA A 131 7.73 13.29 -18.56
N ILE A 132 6.42 13.56 -18.67
CA ILE A 132 5.60 13.13 -19.82
C ILE A 132 6.15 13.71 -21.13
N THR A 133 6.45 15.01 -21.18
CA THR A 133 7.01 15.64 -22.38
C THR A 133 8.35 15.03 -22.78
N LYS A 134 9.23 14.77 -21.80
CA LYS A 134 10.54 14.13 -22.06
C LYS A 134 10.38 12.70 -22.58
N ILE A 135 9.48 11.91 -22.00
CA ILE A 135 9.20 10.54 -22.43
C ILE A 135 8.56 10.54 -23.83
N GLN A 136 7.63 11.45 -24.11
CA GLN A 136 7.04 11.58 -25.44
C GLN A 136 8.13 11.82 -26.49
N GLN A 137 9.12 12.67 -26.23
CA GLN A 137 10.21 12.96 -27.17
C GLN A 137 11.06 11.73 -27.55
N THR A 138 11.13 10.70 -26.70
CA THR A 138 11.87 9.47 -26.99
C THR A 138 11.03 8.40 -27.70
N LEU A 139 9.73 8.62 -27.82
CA LEU A 139 8.77 7.66 -28.39
C LEU A 139 8.37 8.02 -29.82
N SER A 140 7.93 7.00 -30.58
CA SER A 140 7.40 7.22 -31.93
C SER A 140 6.14 8.10 -31.90
N LYS A 141 5.92 8.88 -32.96
CA LYS A 141 4.74 9.77 -33.09
C LYS A 141 3.40 9.03 -32.90
N ARG A 142 3.33 7.75 -33.30
CA ARG A 142 2.14 6.89 -33.14
C ARG A 142 1.81 6.65 -31.66
N ILE A 143 2.83 6.53 -30.82
CA ILE A 143 2.72 6.26 -29.38
C ILE A 143 2.51 7.57 -28.62
N GLN A 144 3.18 8.67 -29.02
CA GLN A 144 3.05 10.00 -28.40
C GLN A 144 1.59 10.45 -28.24
N SER A 145 0.77 10.29 -29.28
CA SER A 145 -0.62 10.76 -29.30
C SER A 145 -1.53 10.11 -28.26
N LYS A 146 -1.12 8.98 -27.67
CA LYS A 146 -1.89 8.21 -26.70
C LYS A 146 -1.47 8.43 -25.25
N ILE A 147 -0.33 9.09 -25.04
CA ILE A 147 0.25 9.24 -23.70
C ILE A 147 -0.03 10.65 -23.21
N ASP A 148 -0.80 10.76 -22.15
CA ASP A 148 -0.94 11.99 -21.38
C ASP A 148 -0.78 11.70 -19.89
N MET A 149 -0.87 12.76 -19.07
CA MET A 149 -0.78 12.64 -17.63
C MET A 149 -1.87 11.73 -17.05
N ASN A 150 -3.10 11.79 -17.57
CA ASN A 150 -4.21 11.00 -17.04
C ASN A 150 -4.00 9.52 -17.32
N TYR A 151 -3.50 9.17 -18.50
CA TYR A 151 -3.14 7.81 -18.86
C TYR A 151 -2.05 7.25 -17.94
N VAL A 152 -0.99 8.00 -17.69
CA VAL A 152 0.09 7.57 -16.78
C VAL A 152 -0.41 7.41 -15.34
N ILE A 153 -1.26 8.32 -14.86
CA ILE A 153 -1.84 8.21 -13.52
C ILE A 153 -2.80 7.02 -13.42
N MET A 154 -3.55 6.71 -14.48
CA MET A 154 -4.37 5.50 -14.55
C MET A 154 -3.51 4.23 -14.47
N LEU A 155 -2.34 4.18 -15.13
CA LEU A 155 -1.41 3.05 -14.98
C LEU A 155 -0.90 2.89 -13.55
N TRP A 156 -0.54 3.98 -12.88
CA TRP A 156 -0.14 3.95 -11.48
C TRP A 156 -1.29 3.52 -10.57
N GLN A 157 -2.51 3.94 -10.87
CA GLN A 157 -3.70 3.51 -10.14
C GLN A 157 -3.89 1.99 -10.25
N ILE A 158 -3.78 1.41 -11.44
CA ILE A 158 -3.88 -0.05 -11.64
C ILE A 158 -2.85 -0.80 -10.77
N LEU A 159 -1.62 -0.30 -10.73
CA LEU A 159 -0.55 -0.91 -9.93
C LEU A 159 -0.87 -0.85 -8.42
N LEU A 160 -1.33 0.30 -7.93
CA LEU A 160 -1.68 0.49 -6.52
C LEU A 160 -2.92 -0.31 -6.13
N ASP A 161 -3.96 -0.33 -6.98
CA ASP A 161 -5.18 -1.11 -6.74
C ASP A 161 -4.88 -2.61 -6.68
N PHE A 162 -3.98 -3.12 -7.54
CA PHE A 162 -3.49 -4.49 -7.44
C PHE A 162 -2.81 -4.76 -6.09
N MET A 163 -1.85 -3.91 -5.71
CA MET A 163 -1.14 -4.04 -4.43
C MET A 163 -2.10 -4.05 -3.23
N ILE A 164 -3.08 -3.14 -3.22
CA ILE A 164 -4.08 -3.02 -2.16
C ILE A 164 -4.99 -4.25 -2.13
N ALA A 165 -5.44 -4.74 -3.29
CA ALA A 165 -6.30 -5.92 -3.38
C ALA A 165 -5.60 -7.16 -2.78
N GLU A 166 -4.35 -7.39 -3.16
CA GLU A 166 -3.55 -8.51 -2.66
C GLU A 166 -3.29 -8.42 -1.15
N MET A 167 -2.94 -7.23 -0.65
CA MET A 167 -2.76 -7.00 0.78
C MET A 167 -4.07 -7.14 1.56
N THR A 168 -5.20 -6.70 0.99
CA THR A 168 -6.52 -6.80 1.63
C THR A 168 -6.95 -8.25 1.78
N ARG A 169 -6.63 -9.10 0.80
CA ARG A 169 -6.91 -10.54 0.88
C ARG A 169 -6.22 -11.18 2.09
N SER A 170 -4.90 -11.06 2.20
CA SER A 170 -4.18 -11.67 3.33
C SER A 170 -4.42 -10.98 4.67
N PHE A 171 -4.73 -9.68 4.67
CA PHE A 171 -5.22 -8.98 5.86
C PHE A 171 -6.47 -9.64 6.43
N ASN A 172 -7.47 -9.88 5.57
CA ASN A 172 -8.73 -10.51 5.98
C ASN A 172 -8.49 -11.94 6.49
N GLU A 173 -7.61 -12.70 5.84
CA GLU A 173 -7.22 -14.04 6.30
C GLU A 173 -6.62 -14.01 7.73
N GLU A 174 -5.70 -13.09 8.02
CA GLU A 174 -5.11 -12.95 9.36
C GLU A 174 -6.15 -12.53 10.40
N VAL A 175 -7.02 -11.58 10.07
CA VAL A 175 -8.09 -11.12 10.98
C VAL A 175 -9.04 -12.26 11.32
N GLN A 176 -9.48 -13.04 10.32
CA GLN A 176 -10.36 -14.19 10.54
C GLN A 176 -9.67 -15.30 11.33
N ALA A 177 -8.40 -15.60 11.01
CA ALA A 177 -7.61 -16.58 11.74
C ALA A 177 -7.47 -16.20 13.23
N ARG A 178 -7.29 -14.92 13.55
CA ARG A 178 -7.23 -14.41 14.92
C ARG A 178 -8.57 -14.55 15.65
N LYS A 179 -9.67 -14.12 15.02
CA LYS A 179 -11.02 -14.26 15.59
C LYS A 179 -11.33 -15.72 15.95
N MET A 180 -10.98 -16.66 15.06
CA MET A 180 -11.12 -18.09 15.31
C MET A 180 -10.25 -18.59 16.49
N ARG A 181 -9.00 -18.13 16.60
CA ARG A 181 -8.11 -18.49 17.71
C ARG A 181 -8.63 -17.97 19.06
N MET A 182 -9.15 -16.75 19.09
CA MET A 182 -9.75 -16.15 20.29
C MET A 182 -11.02 -16.90 20.72
N GLY A 183 -11.91 -17.23 19.79
CA GLY A 183 -13.12 -18.02 20.09
C GLY A 183 -12.78 -19.40 20.65
N LYS A 184 -11.80 -20.10 20.07
CA LYS A 184 -11.31 -21.39 20.59
C LYS A 184 -10.73 -21.28 22.01
N ARG A 185 -10.04 -20.18 22.31
CA ARG A 185 -9.50 -19.93 23.66
C ARG A 185 -10.62 -19.70 24.66
N HIS A 186 -11.61 -18.88 24.33
CA HIS A 186 -12.76 -18.62 25.20
C HIS A 186 -13.54 -19.90 25.53
N LEU A 187 -13.85 -20.73 24.52
CA LEU A 187 -14.51 -22.02 24.73
C LEU A 187 -13.71 -22.97 25.62
N LYS A 188 -12.38 -22.94 25.52
CA LYS A 188 -11.50 -23.74 26.38
C LYS A 188 -11.56 -23.22 27.82
N ASP A 189 -11.47 -21.92 28.02
CA ASP A 189 -11.51 -21.28 29.34
C ASP A 189 -12.85 -21.56 30.05
N GLU A 190 -13.99 -21.46 29.33
CA GLU A 190 -15.32 -21.81 29.86
C GLU A 190 -15.43 -23.29 30.26
N ARG A 191 -14.90 -24.19 29.42
CA ARG A 191 -14.89 -25.64 29.72
C ARG A 191 -14.06 -25.93 30.97
N ASP A 192 -12.89 -25.32 31.09
CA ASP A 192 -11.99 -25.51 32.24
C ASP A 192 -12.63 -24.95 33.53
N GLU A 193 -13.36 -23.83 33.44
CA GLU A 193 -14.10 -23.27 34.58
C GLU A 193 -15.27 -24.18 35.01
N MET A 194 -16.04 -24.72 34.05
CA MET A 194 -17.13 -25.65 34.34
C MET A 194 -16.62 -26.94 35.01
N LEU A 195 -15.49 -27.47 34.54
CA LEU A 195 -14.84 -28.64 35.14
C LEU A 195 -14.36 -28.37 36.57
N LYS A 196 -13.84 -27.15 36.84
CA LYS A 196 -13.45 -26.74 38.20
C LYS A 196 -14.65 -26.65 39.14
N LYS A 197 -15.77 -26.06 38.70
CA LYS A 197 -17.02 -25.97 39.50
C LYS A 197 -17.56 -27.35 39.86
N LYS A 198 -17.67 -28.27 38.88
CA LYS A 198 -18.10 -29.65 39.14
C LYS A 198 -17.22 -30.42 40.13
N ARG A 199 -15.92 -30.11 40.19
CA ARG A 199 -14.99 -30.74 41.15
C ARG A 199 -15.09 -30.16 42.55
N ALA A 200 -15.55 -28.92 42.70
CA ALA A 200 -15.71 -28.27 43.99
C ALA A 200 -17.04 -28.64 44.68
N GLU A 201 -17.98 -29.21 43.93
CA GLU A 201 -19.30 -29.67 44.41
C GLU A 201 -19.32 -31.17 44.80
N MET A 202 -18.20 -31.89 44.63
CA MET A 202 -17.98 -33.28 45.11
C MET A 202 -17.08 -33.29 46.34
#